data_AF-A0A0S4LNG9-F1
#
_entry.id   AF-A0A0S4LNG9-F1
#
_cell.length_a   1.000
_cell.length_b   1.000
_cell.length_c   1.000
_cell.angle_alpha   90.00
_cell.angle_beta   90.00
_cell.angle_gamma   90.00
#
_symmetry.space_group_name_H-M   'P 1'
#
loop_
_entity.id
_entity.type
_entity.pdbx_description
1 polymer ?
#
loop_
_entity_poly.entity_id
_entity_poly.type
_entity_poly.pdbx_seq_one_letter_code
_entity_poly.pdbx_strand_id
1 'polypeptide(L)'
;MKVVPRKNRHSNGASPYTSLFLSLLIVVSGCSWKGKQNELEQVAKDWSLTIRASQIMPVYPLTEDLQPGDIFLVQIPIDRQQEIFNRSGFLPLDNHIGRILPSGFGKFYERTVHAANNLILPRDWFAPGQGVPGTSAPNSSFPTYSFAVRRGAGLNLAVPVQGVPVGLSLLASDAAQGSIVIADAKTYGIDTISLEEDTQKWASSHRSFLSNFAPSIDGQKKIKQNFVRVVSRVYLTSRVNVSLQSSKSSAGEVWGGARKPVDLLMPHAGGDVQQVSMEAYNTNLEKLNRMVEGILSKAGDTLIPGGTVKVVAASANTISLVETFPRPLVIGYLGFDFPIDQYGFLGPPIPTHAILTQQISPDGQRTPKSVVSKRSYKTIKEEAAKGQNPKAMTFLKELDALASLVPAVYPCTIYGKTGPDGALSDQFQAGSPIGVEPRNFSVVTTFREKLRHSIAALQAEPNPRPTDQAEQLQCSTQTLAELEQGLHDHQLLLRDAIDFASDLEQAGGD
;
A
#
# COMPACT_ATOMS: atom_id res chain seq x y z
N MET A 1 -10.24 -30.65 -73.34
CA MET A 1 -11.21 -31.49 -74.08
C MET A 1 -11.73 -32.56 -73.13
N LYS A 2 -13.05 -32.77 -73.07
CA LYS A 2 -13.81 -33.77 -72.26
C LYS A 2 -13.89 -33.51 -70.76
N VAL A 3 -14.97 -33.79 -70.02
CA VAL A 3 -16.35 -34.22 -70.29
C VAL A 3 -17.15 -33.86 -69.01
N VAL A 4 -18.38 -33.39 -69.19
CA VAL A 4 -19.39 -33.15 -68.14
C VAL A 4 -19.84 -34.48 -67.51
N PRO A 5 -20.23 -34.49 -66.23
CA PRO A 5 -21.48 -35.17 -65.89
C PRO A 5 -22.48 -34.29 -65.16
N ARG A 6 -23.73 -34.61 -65.48
CA ARG A 6 -25.00 -33.97 -65.17
C ARG A 6 -25.67 -34.71 -64.01
N LYS A 7 -26.68 -34.07 -63.40
CA LYS A 7 -27.71 -34.59 -62.45
C LYS A 7 -27.27 -34.67 -60.98
N ASN A 8 -28.10 -34.38 -59.97
CA ASN A 8 -29.57 -34.34 -59.92
C ASN A 8 -30.09 -33.28 -58.94
N ARG A 9 -31.26 -32.74 -59.31
CA ARG A 9 -32.08 -31.78 -58.59
C ARG A 9 -33.02 -32.57 -57.67
N HIS A 10 -32.93 -32.40 -56.35
CA HIS A 10 -34.04 -32.69 -55.44
C HIS A 10 -34.34 -31.44 -54.62
N SER A 11 -35.47 -30.82 -54.94
CA SER A 11 -36.14 -29.77 -54.21
C SER A 11 -36.86 -30.37 -53.01
N ASN A 12 -36.41 -30.04 -51.79
CA ASN A 12 -37.27 -30.08 -50.61
C ASN A 12 -37.43 -28.65 -50.13
N GLY A 13 -38.63 -28.12 -50.31
CA GLY A 13 -39.04 -26.83 -49.77
C GLY A 13 -39.14 -26.94 -48.25
N ALA A 14 -38.21 -26.28 -47.56
CA ALA A 14 -38.36 -25.93 -46.16
C ALA A 14 -38.51 -24.40 -46.08
N SER A 15 -39.60 -23.97 -45.44
CA SER A 15 -39.98 -22.58 -45.22
C SER A 15 -38.86 -21.78 -44.53
N PRO A 16 -38.49 -20.58 -45.02
CA PRO A 16 -37.37 -19.80 -44.47
C PRO A 16 -37.68 -19.04 -43.17
N TYR A 17 -38.87 -19.21 -42.56
CA TYR A 17 -39.32 -18.34 -41.46
C TYR A 17 -39.15 -18.90 -40.04
N THR A 18 -38.74 -20.16 -39.87
CA THR A 18 -38.62 -20.78 -38.53
C THR A 18 -37.21 -20.80 -37.95
N SER A 19 -36.18 -20.43 -38.71
CA SER A 19 -34.79 -20.46 -38.22
C SER A 19 -34.25 -19.11 -37.73
N LEU A 20 -35.01 -18.02 -37.85
CA LEU A 20 -34.59 -16.67 -37.46
C LEU A 20 -35.00 -16.26 -36.03
N PHE A 21 -35.89 -17.02 -35.38
CA PHE A 21 -36.36 -16.72 -34.02
C PHE A 21 -35.56 -17.43 -32.91
N LEU A 22 -34.79 -18.47 -33.23
CA LEU A 22 -34.03 -19.23 -32.23
C LEU A 22 -32.63 -18.67 -31.97
N SER A 23 -32.08 -17.88 -32.90
CA SER A 23 -30.77 -17.20 -32.76
C SER A 23 -30.85 -15.83 -32.06
N LEU A 24 -32.05 -15.27 -31.84
CA LEU A 24 -32.23 -14.00 -31.11
C LEU A 24 -32.34 -14.18 -29.59
N LEU A 25 -32.61 -15.41 -29.10
CA LEU A 25 -32.81 -15.69 -27.67
C LEU A 25 -31.50 -15.95 -26.88
N ILE A 26 -30.35 -16.09 -27.54
CA ILE A 26 -29.06 -16.39 -26.88
C ILE A 26 -28.24 -15.12 -26.57
N VAL A 27 -28.63 -13.94 -27.08
CA VAL A 27 -27.86 -12.68 -26.91
C VAL A 27 -28.23 -11.91 -25.63
N VAL A 28 -29.32 -12.26 -24.93
CA VAL A 28 -29.85 -11.45 -23.82
C VAL A 28 -29.27 -11.84 -22.44
N SER A 29 -28.55 -12.95 -22.32
CA SER A 29 -28.03 -13.43 -21.02
C SER A 29 -26.71 -12.79 -20.57
N GLY A 30 -26.07 -11.96 -21.40
CA GLY A 30 -24.73 -11.41 -21.13
C GLY A 30 -24.65 -10.05 -20.41
N CYS A 31 -25.76 -9.29 -20.32
CA CYS A 31 -25.71 -7.92 -19.81
C CYS A 31 -25.79 -7.77 -18.27
N SER A 32 -26.11 -8.82 -17.53
CA SER A 32 -26.24 -8.74 -16.05
C SER A 32 -24.89 -8.79 -15.31
N TRP A 33 -23.83 -9.32 -15.94
CA TRP A 33 -22.53 -9.53 -15.25
C TRP A 33 -21.76 -8.23 -14.98
N LYS A 34 -21.76 -7.28 -15.93
CA LYS A 34 -21.05 -6.00 -15.77
C LYS A 34 -21.60 -5.13 -14.64
N GLY A 35 -22.89 -5.23 -14.34
CA GLY A 35 -23.51 -4.50 -13.23
C GLY A 35 -22.97 -4.92 -11.87
N LYS A 36 -22.89 -6.23 -11.61
CA LYS A 36 -22.42 -6.78 -10.32
C LYS A 36 -20.95 -6.46 -10.03
N GLN A 37 -20.11 -6.45 -11.05
CA GLN A 37 -18.68 -6.15 -10.88
C GLN A 37 -18.47 -4.67 -10.51
N ASN A 38 -19.18 -3.76 -11.17
CA ASN A 38 -19.13 -2.33 -10.82
C ASN A 38 -19.63 -2.06 -9.39
N GLU A 39 -20.63 -2.80 -8.93
CA GLU A 39 -21.13 -2.70 -7.56
C GLU A 39 -20.06 -3.13 -6.53
N LEU A 40 -19.40 -4.27 -6.74
CA LEU A 40 -18.33 -4.76 -5.85
C LEU A 40 -17.06 -3.89 -5.88
N GLU A 41 -16.79 -3.21 -6.99
CA GLU A 41 -15.69 -2.23 -7.07
C GLU A 41 -16.05 -0.95 -6.29
N GLN A 42 -17.29 -0.46 -6.39
CA GLN A 42 -17.76 0.70 -5.64
C GLN A 42 -17.80 0.42 -4.13
N VAL A 43 -18.35 -0.74 -3.74
CA VAL A 43 -17.73 -1.71 -2.81
C VAL A 43 -16.45 -1.34 -2.04
N ALA A 44 -15.35 -1.82 -2.60
CA ALA A 44 -14.03 -1.57 -2.07
C ALA A 44 -13.71 -0.07 -2.02
N LYS A 45 -14.32 0.74 -2.91
CA LYS A 45 -14.06 2.17 -3.01
C LYS A 45 -14.51 2.93 -1.77
N ASP A 46 -15.79 2.90 -1.42
CA ASP A 46 -16.27 3.76 -0.35
C ASP A 46 -15.67 3.37 1.02
N TRP A 47 -15.47 2.08 1.26
CA TRP A 47 -14.72 1.59 2.42
C TRP A 47 -13.30 2.15 2.48
N SER A 48 -12.58 2.08 1.35
CA SER A 48 -11.21 2.56 1.27
C SER A 48 -11.11 4.06 1.53
N LEU A 49 -12.05 4.85 1.00
CA LEU A 49 -12.12 6.30 1.29
C LEU A 49 -12.39 6.58 2.77
N THR A 50 -13.31 5.80 3.36
CA THR A 50 -13.71 5.92 4.77
C THR A 50 -12.52 5.70 5.70
N ILE A 51 -11.81 4.59 5.55
CA ILE A 51 -10.64 4.26 6.39
C ILE A 51 -9.47 5.20 6.09
N ARG A 52 -9.28 5.61 4.83
CA ARG A 52 -8.19 6.51 4.46
C ARG A 52 -8.37 7.92 5.01
N ALA A 53 -9.59 8.35 5.33
CA ALA A 53 -9.82 9.58 6.08
C ALA A 53 -9.13 9.58 7.47
N SER A 54 -8.82 8.39 8.01
CA SER A 54 -8.03 8.20 9.23
C SER A 54 -6.53 7.99 8.97
N GLN A 55 -6.05 8.30 7.76
CA GLN A 55 -4.65 8.13 7.33
C GLN A 55 -4.14 6.68 7.41
N ILE A 56 -5.05 5.71 7.31
CA ILE A 56 -4.76 4.27 7.40
C ILE A 56 -4.93 3.64 6.02
N MET A 57 -4.11 2.64 5.71
CA MET A 57 -4.23 1.83 4.50
C MET A 57 -5.39 0.85 4.69
N PRO A 58 -6.46 0.94 3.89
CA PRO A 58 -7.63 0.09 4.05
C PRO A 58 -7.30 -1.35 3.71
N VAL A 59 -7.89 -2.28 4.47
CA VAL A 59 -7.86 -3.71 4.17
C VAL A 59 -9.26 -4.14 3.75
N TYR A 60 -9.36 -4.76 2.58
CA TYR A 60 -10.61 -5.29 2.06
C TYR A 60 -10.33 -6.53 1.17
N PRO A 61 -11.00 -7.67 1.41
CA PRO A 61 -11.90 -7.93 2.53
C PRO A 61 -11.17 -7.87 3.88
N LEU A 62 -11.92 -7.73 4.97
CA LEU A 62 -11.37 -7.75 6.32
C LEU A 62 -10.69 -9.11 6.59
N THR A 63 -9.54 -9.12 7.26
CA THR A 63 -8.77 -10.34 7.54
C THR A 63 -8.24 -10.36 8.97
N GLU A 64 -7.95 -11.54 9.49
CA GLU A 64 -7.29 -11.72 10.78
C GLU A 64 -5.77 -11.87 10.65
N ASP A 65 -5.27 -12.21 9.46
CA ASP A 65 -3.89 -12.65 9.28
C ASP A 65 -2.88 -11.50 9.12
N LEU A 66 -3.32 -10.25 8.96
CA LEU A 66 -2.39 -9.15 8.79
C LEU A 66 -1.76 -8.74 10.13
N GLN A 67 -0.42 -8.67 10.17
CA GLN A 67 0.36 -8.39 11.38
C GLN A 67 1.51 -7.41 11.10
N PRO A 68 1.99 -6.66 12.11
CA PRO A 68 3.24 -5.92 12.00
C PRO A 68 4.41 -6.85 11.68
N GLY A 69 5.24 -6.45 10.72
CA GLY A 69 6.30 -7.27 10.14
C GLY A 69 5.92 -7.98 8.84
N ASP A 70 4.65 -7.95 8.43
CA ASP A 70 4.25 -8.43 7.09
C ASP A 70 4.90 -7.62 5.99
N ILE A 71 5.42 -8.33 4.99
CA ILE A 71 6.18 -7.75 3.88
C ILE A 71 5.44 -7.99 2.57
N PHE A 72 5.19 -6.90 1.86
CA PHE A 72 4.57 -6.92 0.55
C PHE A 72 5.50 -6.42 -0.52
N LEU A 73 5.49 -7.06 -1.68
CA LEU A 73 6.07 -6.52 -2.90
C LEU A 73 5.03 -5.67 -3.61
N VAL A 74 5.31 -4.38 -3.79
CA VAL A 74 4.40 -3.42 -4.40
C VAL A 74 5.07 -2.64 -5.52
N GLN A 75 4.33 -2.38 -6.60
CA GLN A 75 4.81 -1.55 -7.73
C GLN A 75 4.46 -0.08 -7.56
N ILE A 76 3.50 0.19 -6.68
CA ILE A 76 2.88 1.49 -6.50
C ILE A 76 3.15 1.89 -5.05
N PRO A 77 3.97 2.94 -4.84
CA PRO A 77 4.21 3.44 -3.50
C PRO A 77 2.90 4.00 -2.90
N ILE A 78 2.84 4.11 -1.58
CA ILE A 78 1.60 4.45 -0.84
C ILE A 78 0.93 5.74 -1.36
N ASP A 79 1.68 6.75 -1.81
CA ASP A 79 1.15 8.00 -2.35
C ASP A 79 0.35 7.84 -3.64
N ARG A 80 0.85 7.02 -4.57
CA ARG A 80 0.22 6.81 -5.87
C ARG A 80 -0.98 5.89 -5.80
N GLN A 81 -1.13 5.19 -4.68
CA GLN A 81 -2.31 4.35 -4.46
C GLN A 81 -3.59 5.17 -4.50
N GLN A 82 -3.63 6.42 -4.04
CA GLN A 82 -4.83 7.24 -4.14
C GLN A 82 -5.26 7.53 -5.58
N GLU A 83 -4.28 7.79 -6.47
CA GLU A 83 -4.57 8.07 -7.88
C GLU A 83 -5.12 6.83 -8.59
N ILE A 84 -4.48 5.68 -8.35
CA ILE A 84 -4.91 4.40 -8.93
C ILE A 84 -6.26 4.03 -8.38
N PHE A 85 -6.46 4.19 -7.09
CA PHE A 85 -7.74 3.96 -6.46
C PHE A 85 -8.85 4.88 -6.99
N ASN A 86 -8.59 6.19 -7.15
CA ASN A 86 -9.56 7.12 -7.72
C ASN A 86 -9.95 6.73 -9.15
N ARG A 87 -8.98 6.24 -9.93
CA ARG A 87 -9.17 5.83 -11.33
C ARG A 87 -9.82 4.45 -11.48
N SER A 88 -9.39 3.48 -10.67
CA SER A 88 -9.70 2.05 -10.81
C SER A 88 -10.80 1.59 -9.85
N GLY A 89 -11.10 2.34 -8.79
CA GLY A 89 -12.05 1.95 -7.75
C GLY A 89 -11.51 0.92 -6.75
N PHE A 90 -10.38 0.28 -7.04
CA PHE A 90 -9.72 -0.68 -6.17
C PHE A 90 -8.21 -0.51 -6.17
N LEU A 91 -7.57 -1.05 -5.14
CA LEU A 91 -6.11 -1.19 -5.07
C LEU A 91 -5.74 -2.61 -5.51
N PRO A 92 -4.71 -2.79 -6.34
CA PRO A 92 -4.24 -4.12 -6.68
C PRO A 92 -3.83 -4.86 -5.40
N LEU A 93 -4.05 -6.17 -5.38
CA LEU A 93 -3.60 -7.01 -4.27
C LEU A 93 -2.09 -6.93 -4.16
N ASP A 94 -1.63 -6.51 -3.00
CA ASP A 94 -0.22 -6.49 -2.65
C ASP A 94 0.27 -7.95 -2.54
N ASN A 95 1.43 -8.26 -3.12
CA ASN A 95 1.96 -9.63 -3.08
C ASN A 95 2.67 -9.87 -1.75
N HIS A 96 2.07 -10.63 -0.84
CA HIS A 96 2.68 -11.00 0.44
C HIS A 96 3.88 -11.93 0.18
N ILE A 97 5.10 -11.44 0.44
CA ILE A 97 6.35 -12.16 0.13
C ILE A 97 7.05 -12.72 1.37
N GLY A 98 6.62 -12.33 2.57
CA GLY A 98 7.19 -12.85 3.81
C GLY A 98 6.71 -12.09 5.04
N ARG A 99 7.06 -12.62 6.22
CA ARG A 99 6.77 -12.04 7.52
C ARG A 99 8.05 -12.01 8.35
N ILE A 100 8.40 -10.82 8.84
CA ILE A 100 9.45 -10.64 9.84
C ILE A 100 8.85 -10.83 11.21
N LEU A 101 9.62 -11.41 12.15
CA LEU A 101 9.30 -11.40 13.57
C LEU A 101 9.98 -10.18 14.20
N PRO A 102 9.25 -9.09 14.50
CA PRO A 102 9.86 -7.85 14.95
C PRO A 102 10.53 -8.03 16.31
N SER A 103 11.81 -7.70 16.40
CA SER A 103 12.62 -7.89 17.61
C SER A 103 12.34 -6.84 18.69
N GLY A 104 11.92 -5.63 18.28
CA GLY A 104 11.78 -4.48 19.18
C GLY A 104 10.46 -4.37 19.95
N PHE A 105 9.53 -5.35 19.86
CA PHE A 105 8.24 -5.25 20.56
C PHE A 105 8.39 -5.05 22.07
N GLY A 106 9.34 -5.76 22.70
CA GLY A 106 9.57 -5.66 24.14
C GLY A 106 9.91 -4.23 24.57
N LYS A 107 10.92 -3.66 23.91
CA LYS A 107 11.39 -2.28 24.12
C LYS A 107 10.32 -1.24 23.77
N PHE A 108 9.59 -1.45 22.68
CA PHE A 108 8.54 -0.54 22.24
C PHE A 108 7.39 -0.42 23.26
N TYR A 109 6.98 -1.56 23.85
CA TYR A 109 5.89 -1.60 24.82
C TYR A 109 6.32 -1.49 26.28
N GLU A 110 7.62 -1.52 26.59
CA GLU A 110 8.17 -1.43 27.95
C GLU A 110 7.60 -0.26 28.77
N ARG A 111 7.38 0.89 28.11
CA ARG A 111 6.91 2.12 28.75
C ARG A 111 5.40 2.35 28.65
N THR A 112 4.66 1.38 28.10
CA THR A 112 3.20 1.50 27.97
C THR A 112 2.48 1.02 29.23
N VAL A 113 1.27 1.54 29.45
CA VAL A 113 0.50 1.59 30.73
C VAL A 113 0.21 0.23 31.38
N HIS A 114 0.62 -0.90 30.79
CA HIS A 114 0.34 -2.24 31.26
C HIS A 114 1.57 -3.14 31.45
N ALA A 115 2.78 -2.57 31.59
CA ALA A 115 3.97 -3.31 32.01
C ALA A 115 3.89 -3.71 33.50
N ALA A 116 2.86 -4.48 33.87
CA ALA A 116 2.97 -5.41 34.98
C ALA A 116 3.98 -6.50 34.60
N ASN A 117 4.60 -7.15 35.58
CA ASN A 117 5.78 -8.02 35.50
C ASN A 117 5.79 -9.17 34.44
N ASN A 118 4.76 -9.31 33.61
CA ASN A 118 4.68 -10.21 32.46
C ASN A 118 4.28 -9.39 31.21
N LEU A 119 5.26 -8.89 30.46
CA LEU A 119 4.99 -8.19 29.20
C LEU A 119 4.40 -9.19 28.19
N ILE A 120 3.07 -9.22 28.07
CA ILE A 120 2.37 -10.01 27.08
C ILE A 120 2.60 -9.35 25.72
N LEU A 121 3.38 -9.99 24.84
CA LEU A 121 3.71 -9.44 23.53
C LEU A 121 2.49 -9.50 22.60
N PRO A 122 2.40 -8.66 21.56
CA PRO A 122 1.28 -8.69 20.63
C PRO A 122 0.99 -10.06 19.99
N ARG A 123 2.03 -10.88 19.79
CA ARG A 123 1.87 -12.27 19.31
C ARG A 123 0.99 -13.12 20.25
N ASP A 124 1.03 -12.82 21.54
CA ASP A 124 0.36 -13.58 22.58
C ASP A 124 -1.10 -13.09 22.78
N TRP A 125 -1.48 -11.92 22.24
CA TRP A 125 -2.84 -11.35 22.37
C TRP A 125 -3.91 -12.10 21.59
N PHE A 126 -3.50 -12.95 20.64
CA PHE A 126 -4.39 -13.67 19.75
C PHE A 126 -4.18 -15.19 19.79
N ALA A 127 -3.34 -15.68 20.71
CA ALA A 127 -3.08 -17.11 20.86
C ALA A 127 -4.35 -17.85 21.33
N PRO A 128 -4.84 -18.84 20.57
CA PRO A 128 -6.03 -19.59 20.95
C PRO A 128 -5.80 -20.35 22.26
N GLY A 129 -6.76 -20.24 23.20
CA GLY A 129 -6.77 -21.02 24.44
C GLY A 129 -6.06 -20.40 25.65
N GLN A 130 -5.36 -19.26 25.52
CA GLN A 130 -4.69 -18.63 26.67
C GLN A 130 -5.60 -17.78 27.56
N GLY A 131 -6.90 -17.63 27.23
CA GLY A 131 -7.85 -16.92 28.08
C GLY A 131 -7.53 -15.43 28.29
N VAL A 132 -6.52 -14.89 27.61
CA VAL A 132 -6.27 -13.46 27.49
C VAL A 132 -6.98 -13.04 26.20
N PRO A 133 -8.18 -12.45 26.28
CA PRO A 133 -8.83 -11.95 25.08
C PRO A 133 -7.93 -10.88 24.46
N GLY A 134 -8.13 -10.54 23.19
CA GLY A 134 -7.51 -9.36 22.55
C GLY A 134 -7.78 -8.00 23.24
N THR A 135 -8.30 -8.02 24.48
CA THR A 135 -8.45 -6.91 25.41
C THR A 135 -7.14 -6.21 25.74
N SER A 136 -5.99 -6.90 25.69
CA SER A 136 -4.69 -6.34 26.07
C SER A 136 -4.12 -5.34 25.05
N ALA A 137 -4.61 -5.39 23.80
CA ALA A 137 -4.22 -4.41 22.81
C ALA A 137 -4.71 -3.00 23.20
N PRO A 138 -3.90 -1.95 23.00
CA PRO A 138 -4.34 -0.57 23.15
C PRO A 138 -5.63 -0.27 22.39
N ASN A 139 -6.53 0.48 23.01
CA ASN A 139 -7.74 0.96 22.35
C ASN A 139 -7.38 1.96 21.24
N SER A 140 -8.14 1.94 20.17
CA SER A 140 -8.16 2.98 19.13
C SER A 140 -9.59 3.44 18.93
N SER A 141 -9.78 4.70 18.54
CA SER A 141 -11.09 5.26 18.22
C SER A 141 -11.10 5.78 16.80
N PHE A 142 -12.19 5.52 16.09
CA PHE A 142 -12.44 6.04 14.75
C PHE A 142 -13.60 7.02 14.81
N PRO A 143 -13.61 8.06 13.94
CA PRO A 143 -14.75 8.94 13.83
C PRO A 143 -15.98 8.18 13.30
N THR A 144 -17.15 8.75 13.50
CA THR A 144 -18.37 8.30 12.83
C THR A 144 -18.34 8.72 11.36
N TYR A 145 -18.62 7.79 10.46
CA TYR A 145 -18.62 8.05 9.02
C TYR A 145 -20.05 8.06 8.50
N SER A 146 -20.46 9.12 7.81
CA SER A 146 -21.80 9.25 7.22
C SER A 146 -21.78 8.94 5.73
N PHE A 147 -22.87 8.36 5.22
CA PHE A 147 -23.02 7.99 3.83
C PHE A 147 -24.48 8.07 3.35
N ALA A 148 -24.69 7.95 2.04
CA ALA A 148 -26.03 7.87 1.44
C ALA A 148 -26.11 6.71 0.44
N VAL A 149 -27.22 5.97 0.46
CA VAL A 149 -27.48 4.81 -0.41
C VAL A 149 -28.78 5.02 -1.18
N ARG A 150 -28.84 4.53 -2.42
CA ARG A 150 -30.06 4.48 -3.25
C ARG A 150 -30.23 3.11 -3.89
N ARG A 151 -31.41 2.51 -3.79
CA ARG A 151 -31.82 1.25 -4.43
C ARG A 151 -31.99 1.48 -5.93
N GLY A 152 -31.30 0.70 -6.77
CA GLY A 152 -31.41 0.78 -8.23
C GLY A 152 -30.40 1.68 -8.94
N ALA A 153 -29.55 2.42 -8.21
CA ALA A 153 -28.46 3.24 -8.78
C ALA A 153 -27.11 2.49 -8.86
N GLY A 154 -27.13 1.15 -8.80
CA GLY A 154 -26.00 0.37 -8.28
C GLY A 154 -25.87 0.63 -6.77
N LEU A 155 -25.64 -0.39 -5.96
CA LEU A 155 -25.42 -0.22 -4.52
C LEU A 155 -24.14 0.63 -4.28
N ASN A 156 -24.30 1.95 -4.23
CA ASN A 156 -23.25 2.93 -3.87
C ASN A 156 -22.99 2.95 -2.35
N LEU A 157 -23.17 1.81 -1.69
CA LEU A 157 -22.71 1.66 -0.35
C LEU A 157 -22.19 0.26 -0.09
N ALA A 158 -21.04 0.31 0.52
CA ALA A 158 -19.89 -0.39 0.08
C ALA A 158 -19.01 -0.48 1.32
N VAL A 159 -19.61 -1.06 2.34
CA VAL A 159 -19.05 -1.22 3.66
C VAL A 159 -19.15 -2.73 3.87
N PRO A 160 -18.09 -3.40 4.33
CA PRO A 160 -18.04 -4.86 4.57
C PRO A 160 -18.92 -5.25 5.78
N VAL A 161 -20.10 -4.64 5.89
CA VAL A 161 -21.10 -4.91 6.90
C VAL A 161 -22.33 -5.46 6.22
N GLN A 162 -22.62 -6.70 6.55
CA GLN A 162 -23.80 -7.43 6.09
C GLN A 162 -25.10 -6.71 6.46
N GLY A 163 -25.03 -5.83 7.46
CA GLY A 163 -26.17 -5.04 7.92
C GLY A 163 -26.80 -4.14 6.86
N VAL A 164 -26.04 -3.53 5.95
CA VAL A 164 -26.62 -2.47 5.07
C VAL A 164 -27.71 -3.01 4.14
N PRO A 165 -27.49 -4.07 3.33
CA PRO A 165 -28.54 -4.63 2.48
C PRO A 165 -29.76 -5.10 3.28
N VAL A 166 -29.52 -5.73 4.44
CA VAL A 166 -30.57 -6.19 5.36
C VAL A 166 -31.39 -5.00 5.86
N GLY A 167 -30.75 -3.93 6.30
CA GLY A 167 -31.42 -2.74 6.81
C GLY A 167 -32.22 -1.98 5.74
N LEU A 168 -31.69 -1.87 4.52
CA LEU A 168 -32.45 -1.31 3.40
C LEU A 168 -33.68 -2.14 3.04
N SER A 169 -33.59 -3.47 3.12
CA SER A 169 -34.74 -4.36 2.92
C SER A 169 -35.82 -4.09 3.95
N LEU A 170 -35.42 -4.00 5.23
CA LEU A 170 -36.33 -3.74 6.36
C LEU A 170 -36.96 -2.34 6.34
N LEU A 171 -36.24 -1.32 5.89
CA LEU A 171 -36.74 0.06 5.77
C LEU A 171 -37.75 0.25 4.64
N ALA A 172 -37.90 -0.71 3.73
CA ALA A 172 -38.74 -0.60 2.52
C ALA A 172 -38.52 0.72 1.74
N SER A 173 -37.31 1.28 1.78
CA SER A 173 -36.98 2.55 1.14
C SER A 173 -36.09 2.36 -0.07
N ASP A 174 -36.30 3.23 -1.07
CA ASP A 174 -35.46 3.32 -2.27
C ASP A 174 -34.20 4.15 -2.02
N ALA A 175 -34.10 4.84 -0.87
CA ALA A 175 -32.93 5.61 -0.49
C ALA A 175 -32.84 5.78 1.03
N ALA A 176 -31.61 5.79 1.55
CA ALA A 176 -31.33 5.99 2.96
C ALA A 176 -30.05 6.80 3.14
N GLN A 177 -30.01 7.62 4.18
CA GLN A 177 -28.77 8.14 4.74
C GLN A 177 -28.35 7.20 5.88
N GLY A 178 -27.07 7.03 6.10
CA GLY A 178 -26.61 6.19 7.19
C GLY A 178 -25.30 6.64 7.78
N SER A 179 -24.93 6.00 8.88
CA SER A 179 -23.65 6.18 9.52
C SER A 179 -23.04 4.85 9.97
N ILE A 180 -21.72 4.79 9.99
CA ILE A 180 -20.92 3.68 10.51
C ILE A 180 -20.09 4.18 11.68
N VAL A 181 -20.11 3.39 12.75
CA VAL A 181 -19.22 3.54 13.89
C VAL A 181 -18.42 2.26 14.02
N ILE A 182 -17.10 2.37 13.91
CA ILE A 182 -16.17 1.27 14.19
C ILE A 182 -15.96 1.25 15.71
N ALA A 183 -16.52 0.23 16.37
CA ALA A 183 -16.49 0.06 17.81
C ALA A 183 -15.46 -0.99 18.22
N ASP A 184 -15.11 -0.99 19.52
CA ASP A 184 -14.14 -1.92 20.12
C ASP A 184 -12.85 -2.03 19.31
N ALA A 185 -12.42 -0.91 18.74
CA ALA A 185 -11.27 -0.88 17.88
C ALA A 185 -9.98 -0.93 18.72
N LYS A 186 -9.03 -1.72 18.23
CA LYS A 186 -7.75 -1.97 18.88
C LYS A 186 -6.62 -1.67 17.90
N THR A 187 -5.45 -1.32 18.42
CA THR A 187 -4.28 -1.12 17.57
C THR A 187 -3.02 -1.66 18.21
N TYR A 188 -2.13 -2.21 17.38
CA TYR A 188 -0.82 -2.66 17.82
C TYR A 188 0.20 -2.59 16.71
N GLY A 189 1.46 -2.39 17.08
CA GLY A 189 2.52 -2.13 16.15
C GLY A 189 3.87 -1.97 16.83
N ILE A 190 4.85 -1.58 16.05
CA ILE A 190 6.23 -1.36 16.46
C ILE A 190 6.76 -0.13 15.71
N ASP A 191 7.78 0.52 16.26
CA ASP A 191 8.40 1.68 15.62
C ASP A 191 9.16 1.30 14.34
N THR A 192 9.28 2.27 13.44
CA THR A 192 9.97 2.12 12.15
C THR A 192 11.45 1.77 12.32
N ILE A 193 12.12 2.24 13.38
CA ILE A 193 13.58 2.04 13.56
C ILE A 193 13.86 0.57 13.81
N SER A 194 13.15 -0.03 14.78
CA SER A 194 13.29 -1.46 15.09
C SER A 194 12.97 -2.33 13.86
N LEU A 195 11.89 -2.01 13.14
CA LEU A 195 11.54 -2.74 11.93
C LEU A 195 12.50 -2.50 10.76
N GLU A 196 13.13 -1.34 10.65
CA GLU A 196 14.11 -1.05 9.60
C GLU A 196 15.30 -1.98 9.73
N GLU A 197 15.86 -2.13 10.93
CA GLU A 197 16.96 -3.05 11.21
C GLU A 197 16.57 -4.50 10.85
N ASP A 198 15.41 -4.95 11.33
CA ASP A 198 14.92 -6.30 11.05
C ASP A 198 14.64 -6.52 9.55
N THR A 199 14.14 -5.49 8.84
CA THR A 199 13.86 -5.54 7.40
C THR A 199 15.12 -5.57 6.57
N GLN A 200 16.14 -4.78 6.93
CA GLN A 200 17.43 -4.81 6.24
C GLN A 200 18.12 -6.17 6.41
N LYS A 201 18.04 -6.76 7.61
CA LYS A 201 18.51 -8.12 7.87
C LYS A 201 17.73 -9.17 7.08
N TRP A 202 16.41 -9.04 6.99
CA TRP A 202 15.60 -9.92 6.14
C TRP A 202 16.00 -9.77 4.66
N ALA A 203 16.16 -8.54 4.18
CA ALA A 203 16.49 -8.24 2.79
C ALA A 203 17.86 -8.75 2.37
N SER A 204 18.87 -8.74 3.26
CA SER A 204 20.20 -9.30 2.96
C SER A 204 20.13 -10.80 2.64
N SER A 205 19.31 -11.56 3.37
CA SER A 205 19.07 -12.98 3.11
C SER A 205 18.19 -13.27 1.88
N HIS A 206 17.44 -12.28 1.38
CA HIS A 206 16.54 -12.39 0.23
C HIS A 206 17.02 -11.58 -0.99
N ARG A 207 18.30 -11.20 -1.01
CA ARG A 207 18.83 -10.27 -2.02
C ARG A 207 18.73 -10.78 -3.45
N SER A 208 18.96 -12.08 -3.67
CA SER A 208 18.82 -12.70 -4.99
C SER A 208 17.38 -12.57 -5.51
N PHE A 209 16.38 -12.81 -4.65
CA PHE A 209 14.97 -12.61 -4.97
C PHE A 209 14.66 -11.14 -5.29
N LEU A 210 15.05 -10.22 -4.40
CA LEU A 210 14.80 -8.79 -4.56
C LEU A 210 15.45 -8.21 -5.82
N SER A 211 16.62 -8.74 -6.22
CA SER A 211 17.34 -8.28 -7.42
C SER A 211 16.54 -8.47 -8.72
N ASN A 212 15.60 -9.43 -8.75
CA ASN A 212 14.70 -9.63 -9.90
C ASN A 212 13.66 -8.50 -10.05
N PHE A 213 13.45 -7.72 -8.98
CA PHE A 213 12.52 -6.59 -8.94
C PHE A 213 13.23 -5.24 -8.90
N ALA A 214 14.56 -5.24 -8.96
CA ALA A 214 15.32 -4.02 -9.09
C ALA A 214 14.98 -3.30 -10.42
N PRO A 215 15.02 -1.96 -10.46
CA PRO A 215 14.82 -1.22 -11.69
C PRO A 215 15.94 -1.59 -12.69
N SER A 216 15.58 -2.24 -13.79
CA SER A 216 16.52 -2.49 -14.89
C SER A 216 16.73 -1.20 -15.69
N ILE A 217 17.97 -0.98 -16.15
CA ILE A 217 18.33 0.12 -17.04
C ILE A 217 18.28 -0.45 -18.45
N ASP A 218 17.11 -0.40 -19.09
CA ASP A 218 16.98 -0.76 -20.50
C ASP A 218 16.82 0.51 -21.35
N GLY A 219 17.95 0.95 -21.93
CA GLY A 219 18.01 1.71 -23.17
C GLY A 219 17.18 2.99 -23.32
N GLN A 220 16.82 3.68 -22.23
CA GLN A 220 16.10 4.98 -22.12
C GLN A 220 14.69 4.92 -21.51
N LYS A 221 14.08 3.75 -21.30
CA LYS A 221 12.76 3.69 -20.65
C LYS A 221 12.94 3.52 -19.14
N LYS A 222 12.63 4.55 -18.35
CA LYS A 222 12.62 4.47 -16.88
C LYS A 222 11.65 3.36 -16.46
N ILE A 223 12.20 2.21 -16.06
CA ILE A 223 11.40 1.09 -15.54
C ILE A 223 10.77 1.52 -14.22
N LYS A 224 9.54 1.06 -13.98
CA LYS A 224 8.82 1.35 -12.74
C LYS A 224 9.59 0.78 -11.56
N GLN A 225 9.86 1.64 -10.59
CA GLN A 225 10.47 1.29 -9.32
C GLN A 225 9.53 0.35 -8.55
N ASN A 226 10.06 -0.78 -8.07
CA ASN A 226 9.35 -1.64 -7.12
C ASN A 226 9.76 -1.30 -5.69
N PHE A 227 8.89 -1.63 -4.75
CA PHE A 227 9.06 -1.35 -3.34
C PHE A 227 8.77 -2.59 -2.51
N VAL A 228 9.47 -2.70 -1.39
CA VAL A 228 9.13 -3.58 -0.29
C VAL A 228 8.34 -2.77 0.73
N ARG A 229 7.06 -3.08 0.92
CA ARG A 229 6.24 -2.46 1.94
C ARG A 229 6.25 -3.31 3.19
N VAL A 230 6.51 -2.69 4.33
CA VAL A 230 6.48 -3.36 5.63
C VAL A 230 5.36 -2.79 6.48
N VAL A 231 4.52 -3.67 7.01
CA VAL A 231 3.45 -3.31 7.95
C VAL A 231 4.06 -2.98 9.30
N SER A 232 3.84 -1.77 9.80
CA SER A 232 4.36 -1.33 11.10
C SER A 232 3.32 -1.35 12.21
N ARG A 233 2.04 -1.21 11.84
CA ARG A 233 0.92 -1.18 12.78
C ARG A 233 -0.35 -1.65 12.11
N VAL A 234 -1.17 -2.38 12.84
CA VAL A 234 -2.50 -2.80 12.39
C VAL A 234 -3.58 -2.22 13.30
N TYR A 235 -4.77 -2.05 12.72
CA TYR A 235 -5.98 -1.61 13.40
C TYR A 235 -7.03 -2.68 13.25
N LEU A 236 -7.58 -3.14 14.37
CA LEU A 236 -8.58 -4.19 14.41
C LEU A 236 -9.88 -3.65 14.95
N THR A 237 -10.98 -4.31 14.61
CA THR A 237 -12.29 -4.09 15.22
C THR A 237 -12.95 -5.43 15.49
N SER A 238 -13.67 -5.51 16.61
CA SER A 238 -14.56 -6.65 16.89
C SER A 238 -16.02 -6.30 16.63
N ARG A 239 -16.33 -5.04 16.31
CA ARG A 239 -17.71 -4.58 16.22
C ARG A 239 -17.87 -3.36 15.31
N VAL A 240 -18.85 -3.43 14.41
CA VAL A 240 -19.24 -2.31 13.57
C VAL A 240 -20.73 -2.02 13.77
N ASN A 241 -21.06 -0.79 14.13
CA ASN A 241 -22.44 -0.35 14.27
C ASN A 241 -22.82 0.42 13.01
N VAL A 242 -23.96 0.08 12.42
CA VAL A 242 -24.52 0.72 11.24
C VAL A 242 -25.87 1.31 11.62
N SER A 243 -26.08 2.59 11.37
CA SER A 243 -27.40 3.22 11.45
C SER A 243 -27.84 3.64 10.06
N LEU A 244 -29.10 3.37 9.72
CA LEU A 244 -29.72 3.79 8.46
C LEU A 244 -31.00 4.55 8.79
N GLN A 245 -31.23 5.63 8.06
CA GLN A 245 -32.41 6.47 8.12
C GLN A 245 -32.96 6.66 6.70
N SER A 246 -34.23 6.33 6.51
CA SER A 246 -34.93 6.52 5.24
C SER A 246 -34.90 8.00 4.83
N SER A 247 -34.52 8.28 3.57
CA SER A 247 -34.45 9.65 3.06
C SER A 247 -35.80 10.23 2.62
N LYS A 248 -36.91 9.48 2.76
CA LYS A 248 -38.26 9.90 2.34
C LYS A 248 -38.95 10.84 3.35
N SER A 249 -38.19 11.54 4.20
CA SER A 249 -38.74 12.57 5.08
C SER A 249 -38.95 13.87 4.28
N SER A 250 -40.19 14.10 3.88
CA SER A 250 -40.77 15.45 3.76
C SER A 250 -40.30 16.32 2.58
N ALA A 251 -40.76 16.00 1.37
CA ALA A 251 -41.06 17.00 0.34
C ALA A 251 -42.35 16.55 -0.36
N GLY A 252 -43.28 17.45 -0.66
CA GLY A 252 -44.67 17.09 -0.89
C GLY A 252 -44.91 16.36 -2.21
N GLU A 253 -44.88 15.03 -2.17
CA GLU A 253 -45.33 14.19 -3.27
C GLU A 253 -46.65 13.50 -2.88
N VAL A 254 -47.70 13.86 -3.61
CA VAL A 254 -49.02 13.22 -3.56
C VAL A 254 -48.92 11.87 -4.27
N TRP A 255 -48.53 10.80 -3.55
CA TRP A 255 -48.58 9.42 -4.08
C TRP A 255 -49.84 8.70 -3.61
N GLY A 256 -50.72 8.37 -4.55
CA GLY A 256 -51.86 7.49 -4.36
C GLY A 256 -51.38 6.04 -4.20
N GLY A 257 -51.12 5.63 -2.97
CA GLY A 257 -50.80 4.25 -2.61
C GLY A 257 -50.56 4.17 -1.10
N ALA A 258 -51.47 3.54 -0.36
CA ALA A 258 -51.39 3.43 1.08
C ALA A 258 -50.07 2.76 1.49
N ARG A 259 -49.25 3.45 2.28
CA ARG A 259 -48.07 2.87 2.90
C ARG A 259 -48.53 1.66 3.72
N LYS A 260 -47.82 0.54 3.66
CA LYS A 260 -47.86 -0.45 4.75
C LYS A 260 -46.94 0.11 5.84
N PRO A 261 -47.46 0.76 6.90
CA PRO A 261 -46.61 1.10 8.02
C PRO A 261 -46.00 -0.20 8.53
N VAL A 262 -44.71 -0.17 8.90
CA VAL A 262 -44.21 -1.16 9.83
C VAL A 262 -45.02 -0.92 11.10
N ASP A 263 -45.98 -1.82 11.36
CA ASP A 263 -46.92 -1.71 12.45
C ASP A 263 -46.15 -1.95 13.75
N LEU A 264 -45.46 -0.91 14.22
CA LEU A 264 -44.90 -0.82 15.56
C LEU A 264 -46.11 -0.73 16.48
N LEU A 265 -46.67 -1.89 16.78
CA LEU A 265 -47.88 -2.09 17.58
C LEU A 265 -47.92 -1.05 18.70
N MET A 266 -48.80 -0.06 18.56
CA MET A 266 -49.03 0.88 19.64
C MET A 266 -49.69 0.10 20.78
N PRO A 267 -49.16 0.20 22.03
CA PRO A 267 -49.73 -0.54 23.14
C PRO A 267 -51.20 -0.15 23.33
N HIS A 268 -52.07 -1.15 23.46
CA HIS A 268 -53.47 -0.92 23.79
C HIS A 268 -53.55 -0.29 25.18
N ALA A 269 -54.28 0.82 25.31
CA ALA A 269 -54.40 1.56 26.56
C ALA A 269 -55.10 0.70 27.64
N GLY A 270 -54.34 0.21 28.62
CA GLY A 270 -54.90 -0.61 29.71
C GLY A 270 -53.94 -1.09 30.81
N GLY A 271 -52.68 -0.65 30.84
CA GLY A 271 -51.69 -1.02 31.86
C GLY A 271 -50.56 0.01 31.93
N ASP A 272 -49.52 -0.24 32.74
CA ASP A 272 -48.32 0.61 32.79
C ASP A 272 -47.72 0.75 31.38
N VAL A 273 -48.00 1.89 30.76
CA VAL A 273 -47.72 2.19 29.35
C VAL A 273 -46.23 2.03 29.06
N GLN A 274 -45.38 2.27 30.07
CA GLN A 274 -43.93 2.15 29.93
C GLN A 274 -43.52 0.68 29.85
N GLN A 275 -44.04 -0.18 30.71
CA GLN A 275 -43.70 -1.60 30.72
C GLN A 275 -44.26 -2.33 29.49
N VAL A 276 -45.53 -2.10 29.14
CA VAL A 276 -46.17 -2.71 27.96
C VAL A 276 -45.49 -2.25 26.67
N SER A 277 -45.07 -0.99 26.58
CA SER A 277 -44.32 -0.46 25.43
C SER A 277 -42.93 -1.11 25.33
N MET A 278 -42.22 -1.27 26.45
CA MET A 278 -40.90 -1.93 26.46
C MET A 278 -40.98 -3.42 26.10
N GLU A 279 -41.96 -4.15 26.62
CA GLU A 279 -42.18 -5.56 26.29
C GLU A 279 -42.58 -5.76 24.81
N ALA A 280 -43.49 -4.92 24.30
CA ALA A 280 -43.87 -4.93 22.89
C ALA A 280 -42.68 -4.58 21.96
N TYR A 281 -41.87 -3.60 22.36
CA TYR A 281 -40.66 -3.21 21.65
C TYR A 281 -39.63 -4.35 21.61
N ASN A 282 -39.33 -4.98 22.75
CA ASN A 282 -38.42 -6.11 22.84
C ASN A 282 -38.91 -7.31 22.02
N THR A 283 -40.21 -7.61 22.08
CA THR A 283 -40.83 -8.68 21.27
C THR A 283 -40.68 -8.40 19.77
N ASN A 284 -40.84 -7.14 19.34
CA ASN A 284 -40.67 -6.75 17.96
C ASN A 284 -39.20 -6.81 17.51
N LEU A 285 -38.26 -6.41 18.38
CA LEU A 285 -36.82 -6.59 18.13
C LEU A 285 -36.44 -8.07 18.00
N GLU A 286 -36.99 -8.96 18.82
CA GLU A 286 -36.77 -10.40 18.68
C GLU A 286 -37.30 -10.93 17.35
N LYS A 287 -38.51 -10.53 16.95
CA LYS A 287 -39.07 -10.91 15.63
C LYS A 287 -38.20 -10.40 14.49
N LEU A 288 -37.72 -9.16 14.56
CA LEU A 288 -36.79 -8.59 13.59
C LEU A 288 -35.48 -9.39 13.54
N ASN A 289 -34.89 -9.72 14.68
CA ASN A 289 -33.68 -10.53 14.74
C ASN A 289 -33.87 -11.93 14.14
N ARG A 290 -34.99 -12.62 14.42
CA ARG A 290 -35.31 -13.91 13.78
C ARG A 290 -35.50 -13.79 12.26
N MET A 291 -36.08 -12.69 11.77
CA MET A 291 -36.17 -12.43 10.33
C MET A 291 -34.79 -12.19 9.71
N VAL A 292 -33.92 -11.44 10.39
CA VAL A 292 -32.52 -11.23 9.96
C VAL A 292 -31.77 -12.55 9.88
N GLU A 293 -31.84 -13.40 10.91
CA GLU A 293 -31.28 -14.76 10.91
C GLU A 293 -31.84 -15.61 9.75
N GLY A 294 -33.15 -15.51 9.49
CA GLY A 294 -33.81 -16.19 8.37
C GLY A 294 -33.39 -15.68 7.00
N ILE A 295 -33.04 -14.40 6.85
CA ILE A 295 -32.50 -13.82 5.61
C ILE A 295 -31.04 -14.25 5.43
N LEU A 296 -30.23 -14.18 6.50
CA LEU A 296 -28.82 -14.54 6.47
C LEU A 296 -28.63 -16.03 6.13
N SER A 297 -29.43 -16.91 6.73
CA SER A 297 -29.41 -18.35 6.40
C SER A 297 -29.81 -18.66 4.95
N LYS A 298 -30.64 -17.83 4.33
CA LYS A 298 -31.07 -17.99 2.91
C LYS A 298 -30.09 -17.38 1.91
N ALA A 299 -29.27 -16.41 2.31
CA ALA A 299 -28.32 -15.74 1.43
C ALA A 299 -27.09 -16.62 1.06
N GLY A 300 -26.90 -17.77 1.73
CA GLY A 300 -25.83 -18.73 1.44
C GLY A 300 -24.41 -18.19 1.67
N ASP A 301 -23.39 -18.98 1.29
CA ASP A 301 -21.93 -18.72 1.46
C ASP A 301 -21.40 -17.39 0.86
N THR A 302 -22.25 -16.53 0.33
CA THR A 302 -21.89 -15.19 -0.17
C THR A 302 -21.81 -14.13 0.93
N LEU A 303 -22.08 -14.50 2.18
CA LEU A 303 -21.89 -13.67 3.37
C LEU A 303 -20.47 -13.88 3.93
N ILE A 304 -19.84 -12.80 4.41
CA ILE A 304 -18.52 -12.87 5.07
C ILE A 304 -18.62 -13.89 6.22
N PRO A 305 -17.92 -15.04 6.16
CA PRO A 305 -18.04 -16.07 7.18
C PRO A 305 -17.59 -15.54 8.53
N GLY A 306 -18.45 -15.67 9.55
CA GLY A 306 -18.07 -15.48 10.95
C GLY A 306 -18.60 -14.24 11.67
N GLY A 307 -19.28 -13.29 11.00
CA GLY A 307 -19.93 -12.15 11.68
C GLY A 307 -21.35 -12.48 12.19
N THR A 308 -21.77 -11.91 13.33
CA THR A 308 -23.17 -11.93 13.78
C THR A 308 -23.79 -10.55 13.65
N VAL A 309 -24.89 -10.43 12.89
CA VAL A 309 -25.64 -9.17 12.74
C VAL A 309 -26.87 -9.18 13.66
N LYS A 310 -27.03 -8.14 14.48
CA LYS A 310 -28.18 -7.95 15.36
C LYS A 310 -28.83 -6.58 15.11
N VAL A 311 -30.15 -6.54 15.03
CA VAL A 311 -30.93 -5.31 15.08
C VAL A 311 -30.97 -4.83 16.54
N VAL A 312 -30.40 -3.65 16.79
CA VAL A 312 -30.38 -3.03 18.14
C VAL A 312 -31.44 -1.97 18.32
N ALA A 313 -31.88 -1.35 17.23
CA ALA A 313 -33.03 -0.45 17.23
C ALA A 313 -33.71 -0.45 15.87
N ALA A 314 -35.03 -0.32 15.85
CA ALA A 314 -35.80 -0.11 14.64
C ALA A 314 -36.96 0.86 14.92
N SER A 315 -37.21 1.77 13.98
CA SER A 315 -38.38 2.64 13.92
C SER A 315 -38.96 2.61 12.51
N ALA A 316 -40.07 3.32 12.27
CA ALA A 316 -40.66 3.42 10.94
C ALA A 316 -39.70 3.98 9.87
N ASN A 317 -38.72 4.78 10.28
CA ASN A 317 -37.79 5.45 9.36
C ASN A 317 -36.33 5.18 9.67
N THR A 318 -35.99 4.45 10.74
CA THR A 318 -34.61 4.19 11.14
C THR A 318 -34.39 2.73 11.48
N ILE A 319 -33.21 2.21 11.16
CA ILE A 319 -32.76 0.91 11.64
C ILE A 319 -31.31 1.00 12.04
N SER A 320 -30.99 0.45 13.21
CA SER A 320 -29.63 0.35 13.72
C SER A 320 -29.26 -1.10 13.88
N LEU A 321 -28.13 -1.47 13.30
CA LEU A 321 -27.59 -2.81 13.22
C LEU A 321 -26.23 -2.82 13.88
N VAL A 322 -25.92 -3.90 14.56
CA VAL A 322 -24.60 -4.16 15.14
C VAL A 322 -24.09 -5.45 14.56
N GLU A 323 -22.95 -5.39 13.91
CA GLU A 323 -22.21 -6.53 13.43
C GLU A 323 -21.05 -6.78 14.38
N THR A 324 -21.00 -7.98 14.98
CA THR A 324 -19.95 -8.38 15.92
C THR A 324 -19.16 -9.54 15.32
N PHE A 325 -17.85 -9.47 15.46
CA PHE A 325 -16.92 -10.51 15.03
C PHE A 325 -16.40 -11.27 16.26
N PRO A 326 -16.47 -12.62 16.26
CA PRO A 326 -15.92 -13.44 17.34
C PRO A 326 -14.43 -13.23 17.56
N ARG A 327 -13.70 -12.90 16.48
CA ARG A 327 -12.30 -12.51 16.50
C ARG A 327 -12.14 -11.12 15.89
N PRO A 328 -11.28 -10.26 16.45
CA PRO A 328 -11.03 -8.94 15.86
C PRO A 328 -10.51 -9.07 14.43
N LEU A 329 -11.08 -8.31 13.51
CA LEU A 329 -10.64 -8.26 12.11
C LEU A 329 -9.85 -6.99 11.84
N VAL A 330 -8.80 -7.10 11.02
CA VAL A 330 -7.99 -5.98 10.56
C VAL A 330 -8.77 -5.16 9.54
N ILE A 331 -9.01 -3.89 9.88
CA ILE A 331 -9.70 -2.90 9.03
C ILE A 331 -8.72 -2.06 8.23
N GLY A 332 -7.48 -1.99 8.69
CA GLY A 332 -6.43 -1.27 8.01
C GLY A 332 -5.10 -1.32 8.74
N TYR A 333 -4.06 -0.81 8.10
CA TYR A 333 -2.70 -0.81 8.62
C TYR A 333 -1.94 0.48 8.31
N LEU A 334 -0.84 0.71 9.03
CA LEU A 334 0.22 1.64 8.63
C LEU A 334 1.44 0.84 8.24
N GLY A 335 2.19 1.39 7.29
CA GLY A 335 3.45 0.81 6.86
C GLY A 335 4.42 1.86 6.33
N PHE A 336 5.50 1.37 5.77
CA PHE A 336 6.48 2.17 5.08
C PHE A 336 7.07 1.37 3.93
N ASP A 337 7.51 2.08 2.90
CA ASP A 337 7.99 1.49 1.67
C ASP A 337 9.50 1.65 1.58
N PHE A 338 10.19 0.58 1.18
CA PHE A 338 11.60 0.59 0.85
C PHE A 338 11.75 0.47 -0.67
N PRO A 339 12.36 1.44 -1.36
CA PRO A 339 12.65 1.28 -2.78
C PRO A 339 13.67 0.15 -2.96
N ILE A 340 13.38 -0.78 -3.86
CA ILE A 340 14.32 -1.83 -4.25
C ILE A 340 15.34 -1.23 -5.21
N ASP A 341 16.54 -0.95 -4.74
CA ASP A 341 17.63 -0.47 -5.57
C ASP A 341 18.24 -1.60 -6.43
N GLN A 342 19.23 -1.22 -7.25
CA GLN A 342 19.99 -2.17 -8.05
C GLN A 342 20.60 -3.26 -7.16
N TYR A 343 20.67 -4.49 -7.68
CA TYR A 343 21.15 -5.68 -6.96
C TYR A 343 20.28 -6.11 -5.76
N GLY A 344 19.07 -5.58 -5.61
CA GLY A 344 18.14 -6.02 -4.56
C GLY A 344 18.42 -5.42 -3.17
N PHE A 345 19.20 -4.34 -3.10
CA PHE A 345 19.32 -3.56 -1.86
C PHE A 345 18.03 -2.77 -1.60
N LEU A 346 17.74 -2.51 -0.33
CA LEU A 346 16.65 -1.61 0.06
C LEU A 346 17.22 -0.23 0.34
N GLY A 347 16.61 0.81 -0.23
CA GLY A 347 16.91 2.20 0.11
C GLY A 347 16.43 2.57 1.51
N PRO A 348 16.35 3.86 1.87
CA PRO A 348 15.80 4.28 3.16
C PRO A 348 14.29 4.02 3.23
N PRO A 349 13.72 3.80 4.43
CA PRO A 349 12.28 3.65 4.60
C PRO A 349 11.56 4.97 4.30
N ILE A 350 10.52 4.90 3.49
CA ILE A 350 9.67 6.03 3.15
C ILE A 350 8.34 5.87 3.90
N PRO A 351 8.07 6.67 4.94
CA PRO A 351 6.89 6.47 5.77
C PRO A 351 5.62 6.92 5.03
N THR A 352 4.53 6.17 5.21
CA THR A 352 3.20 6.46 4.62
C THR A 352 2.85 7.96 4.67
N HIS A 353 3.03 8.60 5.83
CA HIS A 353 2.58 9.97 6.05
C HIS A 353 3.41 11.03 5.30
N ALA A 354 4.73 10.84 5.15
CA ALA A 354 5.60 11.84 4.50
C ALA A 354 5.32 11.96 2.99
N ILE A 355 4.74 10.91 2.41
CA ILE A 355 4.34 10.90 1.00
C ILE A 355 2.89 11.38 0.82
N LEU A 356 1.99 11.11 1.77
CA LEU A 356 0.62 11.65 1.76
C LEU A 356 0.59 13.20 1.77
N THR A 357 1.58 13.83 2.41
CA THR A 357 1.72 15.30 2.43
C THR A 357 2.49 15.86 1.22
N GLN A 358 2.88 15.01 0.25
CA GLN A 358 3.71 15.37 -0.91
C GLN A 358 5.05 16.05 -0.56
N GLN A 359 5.55 15.88 0.67
CA GLN A 359 6.77 16.54 1.12
C GLN A 359 8.04 15.86 0.61
N ILE A 360 7.94 14.60 0.17
CA ILE A 360 9.07 13.82 -0.35
C ILE A 360 8.64 13.17 -1.67
N SER A 361 9.36 13.45 -2.75
CA SER A 361 9.19 12.71 -4.01
C SER A 361 9.76 11.30 -3.81
N PRO A 362 9.13 10.22 -4.31
CA PRO A 362 9.67 8.85 -4.22
C PRO A 362 11.05 8.68 -4.89
N ASP A 363 11.41 9.58 -5.83
CA ASP A 363 12.74 9.64 -6.43
C ASP A 363 13.77 10.37 -5.54
N GLY A 364 13.31 11.09 -4.52
CA GLY A 364 14.05 12.03 -3.70
C GLY A 364 14.61 11.36 -2.44
N GLN A 365 15.93 11.22 -2.39
CA GLN A 365 16.73 10.57 -1.34
C GLN A 365 17.00 9.07 -1.53
N ARG A 366 17.37 8.67 -2.74
CA ARG A 366 18.46 7.67 -2.82
C ARG A 366 19.63 8.27 -2.05
N THR A 367 20.05 7.63 -0.95
CA THR A 367 21.40 7.87 -0.40
C THR A 367 22.33 7.75 -1.60
N PRO A 368 23.03 8.84 -1.98
CA PRO A 368 23.81 8.82 -3.20
C PRO A 368 24.72 7.60 -3.14
N LYS A 369 24.75 6.75 -4.18
CA LYS A 369 25.62 5.56 -4.20
C LYS A 369 27.06 5.87 -3.78
N SER A 370 27.50 7.11 -4.01
CA SER A 370 28.79 7.64 -3.54
C SER A 370 28.93 7.68 -2.02
N VAL A 371 27.88 8.03 -1.26
CA VAL A 371 27.88 8.02 0.22
C VAL A 371 28.06 6.60 0.75
N VAL A 372 27.30 5.63 0.24
CA VAL A 372 27.41 4.21 0.65
C VAL A 372 28.80 3.65 0.29
N SER A 373 29.27 3.93 -0.93
CA SER A 373 30.59 3.48 -1.39
C SER A 373 31.71 4.11 -0.56
N LYS A 374 31.60 5.39 -0.19
CA LYS A 374 32.59 6.12 0.60
C LYS A 374 32.63 5.64 2.06
N ARG A 375 31.47 5.36 2.66
CA ARG A 375 31.38 4.75 3.99
C ARG A 375 31.99 3.35 3.98
N SER A 376 31.56 2.49 3.04
CA SER A 376 32.06 1.12 2.93
C SER A 376 33.57 1.08 2.73
N TYR A 377 34.10 1.93 1.83
CA TYR A 377 35.54 2.06 1.63
C TYR A 377 36.28 2.52 2.88
N LYS A 378 35.72 3.47 3.65
CA LYS A 378 36.30 3.90 4.93
C LYS A 378 36.37 2.73 5.93
N THR A 379 35.28 1.97 6.09
CA THR A 379 35.21 0.78 6.96
C THR A 379 36.25 -0.26 6.54
N ILE A 380 36.34 -0.59 5.25
CA ILE A 380 37.33 -1.54 4.70
C ILE A 380 38.75 -1.04 4.96
N LYS A 381 39.02 0.25 4.74
CA LYS A 381 40.33 0.85 4.94
C LYS A 381 40.76 0.80 6.42
N GLU A 382 39.85 1.12 7.33
CA GLU A 382 40.10 1.05 8.78
C GLU A 382 40.37 -0.39 9.23
N GLU A 383 39.62 -1.36 8.71
CA GLU A 383 39.82 -2.78 9.01
C GLU A 383 41.14 -3.31 8.41
N ALA A 384 41.45 -2.97 7.16
CA ALA A 384 42.70 -3.32 6.52
C ALA A 384 43.91 -2.73 7.25
N ALA A 385 43.80 -1.52 7.80
CA ALA A 385 44.86 -0.88 8.57
C ALA A 385 45.19 -1.61 9.89
N LYS A 386 44.26 -2.40 10.44
CA LYS A 386 44.54 -3.27 11.59
C LYS A 386 45.44 -4.46 11.23
N GLY A 387 45.55 -4.81 9.94
CA GLY A 387 46.39 -5.90 9.44
C GLY A 387 45.91 -7.32 9.79
N GLN A 388 44.72 -7.46 10.39
CA GLN A 388 44.20 -8.73 10.89
C GLN A 388 43.29 -9.44 9.86
N ASN A 389 42.68 -8.69 8.95
CA ASN A 389 41.69 -9.22 8.00
C ASN A 389 42.24 -9.25 6.56
N PRO A 390 42.66 -10.41 6.03
CA PRO A 390 43.22 -10.51 4.68
C PRO A 390 42.22 -10.13 3.59
N LYS A 391 40.93 -10.37 3.82
CA LYS A 391 39.86 -10.01 2.88
C LYS A 391 39.72 -8.49 2.76
N ALA A 392 39.83 -7.76 3.87
CA ALA A 392 39.83 -6.29 3.86
C ALA A 392 41.02 -5.72 3.08
N MET A 393 42.21 -6.32 3.24
CA MET A 393 43.41 -5.89 2.49
C MET A 393 43.27 -6.13 0.98
N THR A 394 42.69 -7.27 0.58
CA THR A 394 42.42 -7.55 -0.84
C THR A 394 41.43 -6.54 -1.42
N PHE A 395 40.28 -6.31 -0.75
CA PHE A 395 39.32 -5.32 -1.22
C PHE A 395 39.90 -3.91 -1.29
N LEU A 396 40.68 -3.49 -0.29
CA LEU A 396 41.33 -2.18 -0.31
C LEU A 396 42.20 -2.02 -1.56
N LYS A 397 43.04 -3.02 -1.86
CA LYS A 397 43.92 -3.01 -3.03
C LYS A 397 43.13 -2.97 -4.35
N GLU A 398 42.09 -3.78 -4.47
CA GLU A 398 41.26 -3.85 -5.68
C GLU A 398 40.44 -2.57 -5.89
N LEU A 399 39.88 -2.00 -4.82
CA LEU A 399 39.17 -0.72 -4.87
C LEU A 399 40.11 0.42 -5.23
N ASP A 400 41.32 0.45 -4.66
CA ASP A 400 42.31 1.49 -4.97
C ASP A 400 42.83 1.41 -6.41
N ALA A 401 42.85 0.21 -7.00
CA ALA A 401 43.16 0.05 -8.42
C ALA A 401 42.14 0.78 -9.32
N LEU A 402 40.88 0.94 -8.89
CA LEU A 402 39.87 1.70 -9.63
C LEU A 402 40.18 3.20 -9.70
N ALA A 403 41.15 3.71 -8.93
CA ALA A 403 41.61 5.10 -9.07
C ALA A 403 42.17 5.41 -10.46
N SER A 404 42.57 4.38 -11.23
CA SER A 404 42.98 4.53 -12.63
C SER A 404 41.84 4.94 -13.57
N LEU A 405 40.57 4.77 -13.16
CA LEU A 405 39.41 5.24 -13.92
C LEU A 405 39.28 6.77 -13.89
N VAL A 406 40.00 7.46 -12.98
CA VAL A 406 39.99 8.92 -12.88
C VAL A 406 41.18 9.49 -13.66
N PRO A 407 40.95 10.42 -14.61
CA PRO A 407 42.04 11.02 -15.37
C PRO A 407 43.01 11.79 -14.47
N ALA A 408 44.24 12.03 -14.95
CA ALA A 408 45.25 12.80 -14.22
C ALA A 408 44.80 14.25 -13.95
N VAL A 409 44.07 14.83 -14.91
CA VAL A 409 43.59 16.21 -14.94
C VAL A 409 42.10 16.25 -15.28
N TYR A 410 41.42 17.35 -14.93
CA TYR A 410 40.03 17.58 -15.28
C TYR A 410 39.86 17.70 -16.81
N PRO A 411 39.07 16.84 -17.48
CA PRO A 411 38.86 16.94 -18.93
C PRO A 411 37.97 18.12 -19.32
N CYS A 412 37.14 18.60 -18.38
CA CYS A 412 36.25 19.75 -18.52
C CYS A 412 36.32 20.66 -17.30
N THR A 413 35.85 21.89 -17.45
CA THR A 413 35.69 22.80 -16.32
C THR A 413 34.54 22.30 -15.44
N ILE A 414 34.80 22.17 -14.14
CA ILE A 414 33.80 21.76 -13.15
C ILE A 414 33.16 23.02 -12.59
N TYR A 415 31.84 23.11 -12.73
CA TYR A 415 31.05 24.23 -12.25
C TYR A 415 30.39 23.93 -10.90
N GLY A 416 30.11 24.99 -10.14
CA GLY A 416 29.35 24.93 -8.90
C GLY A 416 28.74 26.29 -8.55
N LYS A 417 27.77 26.28 -7.64
CA LYS A 417 27.15 27.49 -7.09
C LYS A 417 27.59 27.68 -5.65
N THR A 418 27.97 28.91 -5.28
CA THR A 418 28.23 29.29 -3.88
C THR A 418 26.91 29.57 -3.17
N GLY A 419 26.19 28.50 -2.83
CA GLY A 419 24.87 28.55 -2.19
C GLY A 419 23.70 28.39 -3.16
N PRO A 420 22.45 28.34 -2.65
CA PRO A 420 21.24 28.07 -3.44
C PRO A 420 21.02 29.09 -4.56
N ASP A 421 21.28 30.37 -4.24
CA ASP A 421 21.12 31.51 -5.17
C ASP A 421 22.47 32.02 -5.71
N GLY A 422 23.54 31.27 -5.49
CA GLY A 422 24.89 31.65 -5.92
C GLY A 422 25.01 31.66 -7.44
N ALA A 423 25.78 32.61 -7.97
CA ALA A 423 26.15 32.60 -9.38
C ALA A 423 26.93 31.33 -9.71
N LEU A 424 26.72 30.80 -10.92
CA LEU A 424 27.51 29.71 -11.45
C LEU A 424 28.99 30.17 -11.55
N SER A 425 29.89 29.38 -10.97
CA SER A 425 31.33 29.68 -10.92
C SER A 425 32.16 28.45 -11.20
N ASP A 426 33.32 28.67 -11.82
CA ASP A 426 34.30 27.63 -12.12
C ASP A 426 34.96 27.19 -10.80
N GLN A 427 34.74 25.95 -10.41
CA GLN A 427 35.35 25.35 -9.23
C GLN A 427 36.73 24.75 -9.57
N PHE A 428 36.86 24.15 -10.75
CA PHE A 428 38.11 23.58 -11.26
C PHE A 428 38.18 23.80 -12.77
N GLN A 429 39.28 24.38 -13.27
CA GLN A 429 39.50 24.59 -14.70
C GLN A 429 39.88 23.28 -15.39
N ALA A 430 39.46 23.11 -16.65
CA ALA A 430 39.96 22.04 -17.50
C ALA A 430 41.51 22.05 -17.53
N GLY A 431 42.12 20.86 -17.46
CA GLY A 431 43.57 20.68 -17.35
C GLY A 431 44.13 20.80 -15.92
N SER A 432 43.33 21.24 -14.94
CA SER A 432 43.78 21.26 -13.53
C SER A 432 43.97 19.84 -12.99
N PRO A 433 44.96 19.58 -12.12
CA PRO A 433 45.19 18.25 -11.55
C PRO A 433 44.03 17.77 -10.66
N ILE A 434 43.67 16.49 -10.76
CA ILE A 434 42.65 15.87 -9.92
C ILE A 434 43.31 15.28 -8.67
N GLY A 435 43.30 16.07 -7.58
CA GLY A 435 43.76 15.67 -6.26
C GLY A 435 45.28 15.51 -6.14
N VAL A 436 45.74 15.32 -4.90
CA VAL A 436 47.12 15.00 -4.54
C VAL A 436 47.21 13.51 -4.20
N GLU A 437 48.38 12.91 -4.42
CA GLU A 437 48.65 11.51 -4.08
C GLU A 437 48.43 11.22 -2.58
N PRO A 438 48.02 9.99 -2.20
CA PRO A 438 47.86 8.80 -3.05
C PRO A 438 46.51 8.72 -3.78
N ARG A 439 46.56 8.29 -5.05
CA ARG A 439 45.37 7.96 -5.85
C ARG A 439 44.75 6.67 -5.36
N ASN A 440 43.62 6.80 -4.67
CA ASN A 440 42.88 5.69 -4.05
C ASN A 440 41.39 5.81 -4.38
N PHE A 441 40.57 4.85 -3.97
CA PHE A 441 39.15 4.82 -4.36
C PHE A 441 38.34 6.07 -3.95
N SER A 442 38.77 6.80 -2.92
CA SER A 442 38.12 8.06 -2.52
C SER A 442 38.16 9.14 -3.62
N VAL A 443 39.20 9.12 -4.48
CA VAL A 443 39.32 10.03 -5.63
C VAL A 443 38.22 9.74 -6.65
N VAL A 444 37.90 8.46 -6.87
CA VAL A 444 36.83 8.01 -7.77
C VAL A 444 35.48 8.54 -7.32
N THR A 445 35.13 8.34 -6.05
CA THR A 445 33.86 8.80 -5.49
C THR A 445 33.74 10.32 -5.51
N THR A 446 34.81 11.04 -5.16
CA THR A 446 34.84 12.50 -5.12
C THR A 446 34.75 13.10 -6.53
N PHE A 447 35.47 12.54 -7.50
CA PHE A 447 35.43 12.99 -8.89
C PHE A 447 34.03 12.82 -9.50
N ARG A 448 33.41 11.65 -9.25
CA ARG A 448 32.03 11.38 -9.66
C ARG A 448 31.03 12.39 -9.09
N GLU A 449 31.14 12.71 -7.80
CA GLU A 449 30.27 13.70 -7.15
C GLU A 449 30.45 15.10 -7.75
N LYS A 450 31.70 15.53 -7.99
CA LYS A 450 31.99 16.81 -8.64
C LYS A 450 31.38 16.93 -10.04
N LEU A 451 31.47 15.87 -10.86
CA LEU A 451 30.85 15.85 -12.19
C LEU A 451 29.33 15.99 -12.12
N ARG A 452 28.67 15.26 -11.21
CA ARG A 452 27.22 15.34 -11.02
C ARG A 452 26.77 16.73 -10.57
N HIS A 453 27.49 17.32 -9.62
CA HIS A 453 27.20 18.69 -9.19
C HIS A 453 27.40 19.71 -10.32
N SER A 454 28.44 19.56 -11.14
CA SER A 454 28.67 20.39 -12.32
C SER A 454 27.52 20.31 -13.32
N ILE A 455 27.08 19.09 -13.67
CA ILE A 455 25.95 18.86 -14.59
C ILE A 455 24.68 19.50 -14.04
N ALA A 456 24.36 19.25 -12.76
CA ALA A 456 23.17 19.82 -12.13
C ALA A 456 23.22 21.36 -12.10
N ALA A 457 24.38 21.95 -11.80
CA ALA A 457 24.55 23.39 -11.77
C ALA A 457 24.42 24.04 -13.15
N LEU A 458 24.96 23.40 -14.19
CA LEU A 458 24.82 23.83 -15.59
C LEU A 458 23.37 23.72 -16.09
N GLN A 459 22.66 22.64 -15.75
CA GLN A 459 21.26 22.44 -16.13
C GLN A 459 20.29 23.39 -15.43
N ALA A 460 20.61 23.82 -14.20
CA ALA A 460 19.79 24.72 -13.41
C ALA A 460 19.96 26.20 -13.80
N GLU A 461 20.82 26.54 -14.76
CA GLU A 461 21.08 27.92 -15.15
C GLU A 461 20.03 28.40 -16.20
N PRO A 462 19.20 29.41 -15.87
CA PRO A 462 18.08 29.81 -16.73
C PRO A 462 18.52 30.56 -18.00
N ASN A 463 19.70 31.17 -18.00
CA ASN A 463 20.25 31.92 -19.14
C ASN A 463 21.67 31.43 -19.45
N PRO A 464 21.81 30.30 -20.15
CA PRO A 464 23.12 29.79 -20.49
C PRO A 464 23.85 30.74 -21.44
N ARG A 465 25.11 31.07 -21.16
CA ARG A 465 25.97 31.69 -22.19
C ARG A 465 26.06 30.70 -23.35
N PRO A 466 25.67 31.05 -24.60
CA PRO A 466 25.11 30.06 -25.52
C PRO A 466 26.06 28.97 -26.02
N THR A 467 27.36 29.26 -26.15
CA THR A 467 28.33 28.31 -26.74
C THR A 467 29.07 27.51 -25.67
N ASP A 468 29.69 28.17 -24.70
CA ASP A 468 30.62 27.49 -23.79
C ASP A 468 29.90 26.53 -22.83
N GLN A 469 28.68 26.88 -22.37
CA GLN A 469 27.99 26.03 -21.40
C GLN A 469 27.46 24.72 -21.99
N ALA A 470 27.01 24.74 -23.24
CA ALA A 470 26.53 23.54 -23.91
C ALA A 470 27.70 22.53 -24.10
N GLU A 471 28.86 23.03 -24.51
CA GLU A 471 30.08 22.22 -24.66
C GLU A 471 30.55 21.66 -23.31
N GLN A 472 30.54 22.47 -22.25
CA GLN A 472 30.93 22.02 -20.90
C GLN A 472 29.93 21.01 -20.30
N LEU A 473 28.63 21.19 -20.55
CA LEU A 473 27.60 20.23 -20.14
C LEU A 473 27.76 18.90 -20.87
N GLN A 474 27.99 18.94 -22.19
CA GLN A 474 28.26 17.75 -22.99
C GLN A 474 29.52 17.03 -22.50
N CYS A 475 30.62 17.74 -22.29
CA CYS A 475 31.87 17.17 -21.83
C CYS A 475 31.76 16.56 -20.41
N SER A 476 31.10 17.27 -19.47
CA SER A 476 30.84 16.75 -18.12
C SER A 476 29.96 15.49 -18.15
N THR A 477 28.93 15.47 -19.00
CA THR A 477 28.03 14.33 -19.16
C THR A 477 28.74 13.12 -19.76
N GLN A 478 29.56 13.32 -20.80
CA GLN A 478 30.35 12.25 -21.40
C GLN A 478 31.38 11.69 -20.42
N THR A 479 32.13 12.56 -19.73
CA THR A 479 33.11 12.14 -18.73
C THR A 479 32.46 11.33 -17.60
N LEU A 480 31.26 11.76 -17.14
CA LEU A 480 30.52 11.01 -16.15
C LEU A 480 30.07 9.65 -16.69
N ALA A 481 29.60 9.59 -17.93
CA ALA A 481 29.17 8.33 -18.55
C ALA A 481 30.34 7.33 -18.69
N GLU A 482 31.53 7.78 -19.11
CA GLU A 482 32.74 6.96 -19.20
C GLU A 482 33.16 6.42 -17.82
N LEU A 483 33.15 7.28 -16.79
CA LEU A 483 33.42 6.87 -15.42
C LEU A 483 32.38 5.87 -14.90
N GLU A 484 31.10 6.08 -15.19
CA GLU A 484 30.02 5.19 -14.78
C GLU A 484 30.08 3.84 -15.50
N GLN A 485 30.50 3.82 -16.77
CA GLN A 485 30.75 2.58 -17.50
C GLN A 485 31.92 1.80 -16.87
N GLY A 486 33.05 2.46 -16.60
CA GLY A 486 34.18 1.80 -15.95
C GLY A 486 33.84 1.26 -14.55
N LEU A 487 33.02 1.98 -13.78
CA LEU A 487 32.49 1.48 -12.50
C LEU A 487 31.50 0.33 -12.67
N HIS A 488 30.70 0.33 -13.74
CA HIS A 488 29.77 -0.75 -14.06
C HIS A 488 30.51 -2.04 -14.38
N ASP A 489 31.61 -1.97 -15.12
CA ASP A 489 32.47 -3.12 -15.42
C ASP A 489 33.05 -3.76 -14.14
N HIS A 490 33.15 -2.99 -13.04
CA HIS A 490 33.60 -3.43 -11.73
C HIS A 490 32.47 -3.53 -10.68
N GLN A 491 31.21 -3.63 -11.12
CA GLN A 491 30.05 -3.63 -10.22
C GLN A 491 30.05 -4.78 -9.20
N LEU A 492 30.55 -5.96 -9.58
CA LEU A 492 30.63 -7.12 -8.69
C LEU A 492 31.59 -6.86 -7.54
N LEU A 493 32.78 -6.29 -7.84
CA LEU A 493 33.75 -5.88 -6.83
C LEU A 493 33.14 -4.87 -5.86
N LEU A 494 32.49 -3.83 -6.38
CA LEU A 494 31.86 -2.79 -5.55
C LEU A 494 30.78 -3.37 -4.64
N ARG A 495 29.94 -4.27 -5.16
CA ARG A 495 28.91 -4.96 -4.39
C ARG A 495 29.51 -5.80 -3.28
N ASP A 496 30.46 -6.67 -3.62
CA ASP A 496 31.06 -7.60 -2.67
C ASP A 496 31.85 -6.87 -1.58
N ALA A 497 32.44 -5.71 -1.92
CA ALA A 497 33.07 -4.80 -0.96
C ALA A 497 32.05 -4.14 -0.02
N ILE A 498 30.92 -3.64 -0.54
CA ILE A 498 29.84 -3.06 0.28
C ILE A 498 29.28 -4.10 1.25
N ASP A 499 29.07 -5.33 0.77
CA ASP A 499 28.55 -6.43 1.58
C ASP A 499 29.50 -6.79 2.70
N PHE A 500 30.79 -6.92 2.37
CA PHE A 500 31.82 -7.16 3.36
C PHE A 500 31.93 -6.02 4.40
N ALA A 501 31.83 -4.76 3.97
CA ALA A 501 31.83 -3.63 4.90
C ALA A 501 30.60 -3.65 5.84
N SER A 502 29.44 -4.02 5.31
CA SER A 502 28.22 -4.20 6.12
C SER A 502 28.38 -5.31 7.17
N ASP A 503 28.99 -6.44 6.80
CA ASP A 503 29.24 -7.54 7.73
C ASP A 503 30.19 -7.12 8.87
N LEU A 504 31.22 -6.32 8.56
CA LEU A 504 32.13 -5.77 9.57
C LEU A 504 31.44 -4.83 10.54
N GLU A 505 30.56 -3.95 10.06
CA GLU A 505 29.81 -3.02 10.92
C GLU A 505 28.86 -3.76 11.88
N GLN A 506 28.26 -4.87 11.42
CA GLN A 506 27.40 -5.71 12.27
C GLN A 506 28.20 -6.45 13.35
N ALA A 507 29.40 -6.94 13.01
CA ALA A 507 30.24 -7.69 13.96
C ALA A 507 30.88 -6.81 15.06
N GLY A 508 31.00 -5.49 14.84
CA GLY A 508 31.60 -4.56 15.80
C GLY A 508 30.61 -3.88 16.76
N GLY A 509 29.32 -4.20 16.66
CA GLY A 509 28.24 -3.60 17.48
C GLY A 509 27.90 -4.35 18.77
N ASP A 510 28.50 -5.53 18.98
CA ASP A 510 28.43 -6.33 20.21
C ASP A 510 29.63 -6.03 21.12
#